data_AF-A0A382Y546-F1
#
_entry.id   AF-A0A382Y546-F1
#
_cell.length_a   1.000
_cell.length_b   1.000
_cell.length_c   1.000
_cell.angle_alpha   90.00
_cell.angle_beta   90.00
_cell.angle_gamma   90.00
#
_symmetry.space_group_name_H-M   'P 1'
#
loop_
_entity.id
_entity.type
_entity.pdbx_description
1 polymer ?
#
loop_
_entity_poly.entity_id
_entity_poly.type
_entity_poly.pdbx_seq_one_letter_code
_entity_poly.pdbx_strand_id
1 'polypeptide(L)'
;MDTTSDTQTMTELFSGSTFTIPEIQRDYSWDAADQVSKLLEDMWKYHTVTDKTTSPQYFVGTIIVYSGEEHGNALQIMDGQQRITSFTALIAAIKSHIEELSTTRSGTEKKILEGKIDEMEDRFLFASLRPPKPKLLPKTDDARKMIRAMIQLDGSDPRDRVDPGSKDKPDEPSGVAGTKMFKALVYFYDRIYQLASEEDSEDPYAKILEFYE
;
A
#
# COMPACT_ATOMS: atom_id res chain seq x y z
N MET A 1 -28.22 10.49 11.59
CA MET A 1 -27.12 9.84 10.88
C MET A 1 -27.23 8.37 11.19
N ASP A 2 -27.60 7.57 10.19
CA ASP A 2 -27.65 6.12 10.36
C ASP A 2 -26.23 5.57 10.26
N THR A 3 -25.84 4.75 11.22
CA THR A 3 -24.54 4.07 11.21
C THR A 3 -24.74 2.68 10.63
N THR A 4 -23.99 2.34 9.59
CA THR A 4 -23.91 0.99 9.03
C THR A 4 -22.54 0.40 9.33
N SER A 5 -22.51 -0.93 9.45
CA SER A 5 -21.27 -1.69 9.60
C SER A 5 -21.37 -2.90 8.69
N ASP A 6 -20.30 -3.16 7.95
CA ASP A 6 -20.19 -4.29 7.05
C ASP A 6 -18.77 -4.85 7.09
N THR A 7 -18.63 -6.16 6.88
CA THR A 7 -17.31 -6.80 6.79
C THR A 7 -16.93 -6.90 5.32
N GLN A 8 -15.81 -6.28 4.96
CA GLN A 8 -15.32 -6.23 3.58
C GLN A 8 -13.89 -6.73 3.51
N THR A 9 -13.55 -7.41 2.41
CA THR A 9 -12.17 -7.67 2.02
C THR A 9 -11.47 -6.36 1.66
N MET A 10 -10.13 -6.37 1.68
CA MET A 10 -9.34 -5.22 1.23
C MET A 10 -9.63 -4.84 -0.22
N THR A 11 -9.86 -5.84 -1.08
CA THR A 11 -10.23 -5.63 -2.48
C THR A 11 -11.57 -4.91 -2.62
N GLU A 12 -12.60 -5.34 -1.88
CA GLU A 12 -13.92 -4.69 -1.90
C GLU A 12 -13.84 -3.25 -1.38
N LEU A 13 -13.16 -3.06 -0.24
CA LEU A 13 -13.01 -1.75 0.39
C LEU A 13 -12.34 -0.74 -0.54
N PHE A 14 -11.25 -1.11 -1.21
CA PHE A 14 -10.48 -0.20 -2.06
C PHE A 14 -11.06 -0.06 -3.47
N SER A 15 -11.65 -1.11 -4.06
CA SER A 15 -12.13 -1.06 -5.46
C SER A 15 -13.28 -0.07 -5.65
N GLY A 16 -14.17 0.06 -4.66
CA GLY A 16 -15.33 0.96 -4.72
C GLY A 16 -15.09 2.36 -4.15
N SER A 17 -13.93 2.64 -3.56
CA SER A 17 -13.76 3.79 -2.67
C SER A 17 -12.52 4.62 -2.97
N THR A 18 -12.63 5.92 -2.72
CA THR A 18 -11.48 6.78 -2.48
C THR A 18 -11.53 7.29 -1.05
N PHE A 19 -10.38 7.55 -0.46
CA PHE A 19 -10.22 7.91 0.94
C PHE A 19 -9.60 9.29 1.08
N THR A 20 -10.17 10.08 1.98
CA THR A 20 -9.60 11.37 2.39
C THR A 20 -9.32 11.33 3.88
N ILE A 21 -8.14 11.80 4.30
CA ILE A 21 -7.81 11.99 5.71
C ILE A 21 -8.16 13.45 6.04
N PRO A 22 -9.18 13.74 6.87
CA PRO A 22 -9.60 15.10 7.18
C PRO A 22 -8.62 15.80 8.13
N GLU A 23 -8.67 17.13 8.19
CA GLU A 23 -7.76 17.97 8.99
C GLU A 23 -7.70 17.60 10.48
N ILE A 24 -8.85 17.20 11.04
CA ILE A 24 -9.00 16.84 12.46
C ILE A 24 -8.27 15.54 12.85
N GLN A 25 -7.92 14.69 11.88
CA GLN A 25 -7.17 13.47 12.14
C GLN A 25 -5.70 13.78 12.46
N ARG A 26 -5.10 13.01 13.36
CA ARG A 26 -3.65 13.09 13.61
C ARG A 26 -2.86 12.68 12.38
N ASP A 27 -1.61 13.09 12.27
CA ASP A 27 -0.74 12.64 11.19
C ASP A 27 -0.35 11.17 11.30
N TYR A 28 0.21 10.61 10.23
CA TYR A 28 0.81 9.28 10.26
C TYR A 28 1.94 9.21 11.29
N SER A 29 1.87 8.21 12.17
CA SER A 29 2.72 8.12 13.37
C SER A 29 3.16 6.71 13.72
N TRP A 30 2.72 5.68 12.97
CA TRP A 30 3.24 4.32 13.14
C TRP A 30 4.75 4.26 12.96
N ASP A 31 5.37 3.39 13.74
CA ASP A 31 6.79 3.11 13.75
C ASP A 31 7.12 1.85 12.95
N ALA A 32 8.17 1.94 12.15
CA ALA A 32 8.60 0.85 11.28
C ALA A 32 8.97 -0.43 12.07
N ALA A 33 9.57 -0.27 13.25
CA ALA A 33 10.06 -1.39 14.06
C ALA A 33 9.00 -1.98 15.00
N ASP A 34 7.81 -1.38 15.10
CA ASP A 34 6.75 -1.84 16.01
C ASP A 34 5.44 -2.15 15.28
N GLN A 35 4.65 -1.12 14.91
CA GLN A 35 3.31 -1.38 14.36
C GLN A 35 3.34 -1.83 12.89
N VAL A 36 4.27 -1.29 12.11
CA VAL A 36 4.45 -1.66 10.69
C VAL A 36 4.99 -3.08 10.57
N SER A 37 6.02 -3.43 11.34
CA SER A 37 6.60 -4.77 11.38
C SER A 37 5.57 -5.81 11.76
N LYS A 38 4.84 -5.57 12.86
CA LYS A 38 3.79 -6.47 13.32
C LYS A 38 2.68 -6.66 12.30
N LEU A 39 2.24 -5.60 11.61
CA LEU A 39 1.23 -5.71 10.55
C LEU A 39 1.67 -6.69 9.45
N LEU A 40 2.90 -6.54 8.94
CA LEU A 40 3.42 -7.44 7.91
C LEU A 40 3.57 -8.87 8.43
N GLU A 41 4.15 -9.04 9.62
CA GLU A 41 4.39 -10.35 10.21
C GLU A 41 3.10 -11.13 10.45
N ASP A 42 2.06 -10.47 10.96
CA ASP A 42 0.76 -11.10 11.17
C ASP A 42 0.10 -11.51 9.84
N MET A 43 0.15 -10.65 8.81
CA MET A 43 -0.38 -10.97 7.48
C MET A 43 0.40 -12.11 6.80
N TRP A 44 1.73 -12.09 6.89
CA TRP A 44 2.59 -13.13 6.30
C TRP A 44 2.40 -14.47 6.99
N LYS A 45 2.34 -14.49 8.32
CA LYS A 45 2.05 -15.69 9.10
C LYS A 45 0.68 -16.26 8.76
N TYR A 46 -0.31 -15.39 8.55
CA TYR A 46 -1.62 -15.83 8.09
C TYR A 46 -1.53 -16.48 6.70
N HIS A 47 -0.78 -15.88 5.77
CA HIS A 47 -0.59 -16.43 4.42
C HIS A 47 0.09 -17.81 4.41
N THR A 48 1.14 -18.00 5.22
CA THR A 48 2.04 -19.18 5.18
C THR A 48 1.62 -20.31 6.12
N VAL A 49 1.20 -19.99 7.35
CA VAL A 49 1.04 -20.98 8.43
C VAL A 49 -0.42 -21.34 8.67
N THR A 50 -1.35 -20.44 8.37
CA THR A 50 -2.76 -20.64 8.75
C THR A 50 -3.46 -21.53 7.75
N ASP A 51 -4.11 -22.58 8.26
CA ASP A 51 -4.99 -23.42 7.45
C ASP A 51 -6.23 -22.63 7.03
N LYS A 52 -6.21 -22.17 5.76
CA LYS A 52 -7.29 -21.39 5.14
C LYS A 52 -8.62 -22.15 5.08
N THR A 53 -8.65 -23.46 5.30
CA THR A 53 -9.91 -24.22 5.42
C THR A 53 -10.61 -23.99 6.76
N THR A 54 -9.84 -23.73 7.82
CA THR A 54 -10.36 -23.53 9.18
C THR A 54 -10.48 -22.05 9.55
N SER A 55 -9.59 -21.22 9.02
CA SER A 55 -9.61 -19.77 9.20
C SER A 55 -9.46 -19.12 7.83
N PRO A 56 -10.56 -19.01 7.05
CA PRO A 56 -10.51 -18.54 5.67
C PRO A 56 -10.28 -17.02 5.56
N GLN A 57 -10.39 -16.29 6.67
CA GLN A 57 -10.20 -14.84 6.70
C GLN A 57 -9.40 -14.41 7.93
N TYR A 58 -8.55 -13.40 7.75
CA TYR A 58 -7.85 -12.71 8.83
C TYR A 58 -8.42 -11.30 9.01
N PHE A 59 -8.76 -10.95 10.25
CA PHE A 59 -9.33 -9.64 10.57
C PHE A 59 -8.23 -8.64 10.91
N VAL A 60 -7.97 -7.69 10.00
CA VAL A 60 -6.94 -6.64 10.18
C VAL A 60 -7.47 -5.41 10.94
N GLY A 61 -8.73 -5.43 11.34
CA GLY A 61 -9.37 -4.42 12.19
C GLY A 61 -10.42 -3.57 11.47
N THR A 62 -11.10 -2.72 12.25
CA THR A 62 -12.20 -1.85 11.77
C THR A 62 -11.69 -0.52 11.23
N ILE A 63 -12.17 -0.08 10.06
CA ILE A 63 -12.00 1.31 9.60
C ILE A 63 -13.32 2.04 9.81
N ILE A 64 -13.28 3.23 10.41
CA ILE A 64 -14.46 4.08 10.57
C ILE A 64 -14.36 5.18 9.52
N VAL A 65 -15.39 5.29 8.69
CA VAL A 65 -15.46 6.29 7.62
C VAL A 65 -16.75 7.09 7.70
N TYR A 66 -16.72 8.27 7.10
CA TYR A 66 -17.88 9.10 6.85
C TYR A 66 -18.05 9.27 5.35
N SER A 67 -19.24 8.95 4.85
CA SER A 67 -19.67 9.22 3.47
C SER A 67 -20.63 10.41 3.47
N GLY A 68 -20.27 11.50 2.80
CA GLY A 68 -21.15 12.66 2.62
C GLY A 68 -21.34 12.98 1.13
N GLU A 69 -22.54 13.41 0.74
CA GLU A 69 -22.85 13.80 -0.65
C GLU A 69 -21.91 14.91 -1.17
N GLU A 70 -21.44 15.77 -0.26
CA GLU A 70 -20.53 16.89 -0.55
C GLU A 70 -19.12 16.45 -0.98
N HIS A 71 -18.76 15.18 -0.79
CA HIS A 71 -17.41 14.66 -1.03
C HIS A 71 -17.33 13.69 -2.22
N GLY A 72 -18.37 13.61 -3.05
CA GLY A 72 -18.33 12.88 -4.32
C GLY A 72 -17.82 11.45 -4.19
N ASN A 73 -18.59 10.58 -3.56
CA ASN A 73 -18.28 9.17 -3.28
C ASN A 73 -16.96 8.90 -2.50
N ALA A 74 -16.20 9.93 -2.10
CA ALA A 74 -15.02 9.77 -1.27
C ALA A 74 -15.42 9.56 0.19
N LEU A 75 -14.74 8.59 0.83
CA LEU A 75 -14.89 8.25 2.23
C LEU A 75 -13.88 9.05 3.07
N GLN A 76 -14.37 9.84 4.01
CA GLN A 76 -13.51 10.51 4.98
C GLN A 76 -13.16 9.54 6.11
N ILE A 77 -11.86 9.30 6.34
CA ILE A 77 -11.42 8.38 7.39
C ILE A 77 -11.52 9.06 8.76
N MET A 78 -12.32 8.48 9.65
CA MET A 78 -12.50 8.90 11.05
C MET A 78 -11.68 8.04 12.03
N ASP A 79 -11.44 6.78 11.71
CA ASP A 79 -10.49 5.91 12.41
C ASP A 79 -9.93 4.86 11.45
N GLY A 80 -8.71 4.37 11.73
CA GLY A 80 -8.01 3.40 10.90
C GLY A 80 -7.09 4.02 9.84
N GLN A 81 -6.89 5.34 9.87
CA GLN A 81 -6.00 6.04 8.93
C GLN A 81 -4.55 5.49 8.89
N GLN A 82 -4.00 5.08 10.03
CA GLN A 82 -2.65 4.50 10.10
C GLN A 82 -2.59 3.15 9.40
N ARG A 83 -3.65 2.34 9.52
CA ARG A 83 -3.77 1.04 8.85
C ARG A 83 -3.88 1.22 7.34
N ILE A 84 -4.84 2.03 6.87
CA ILE A 84 -5.01 2.28 5.43
C ILE A 84 -3.73 2.84 4.80
N THR A 85 -3.06 3.79 5.46
CA THR A 85 -1.79 4.35 4.94
C THR A 85 -0.70 3.27 4.86
N SER A 86 -0.58 2.41 5.88
CA SER A 86 0.41 1.34 5.88
C SER A 86 0.11 0.27 4.83
N PHE A 87 -1.16 -0.04 4.61
CA PHE A 87 -1.58 -0.92 3.52
C PHE A 87 -1.24 -0.34 2.15
N THR A 88 -1.47 0.95 1.92
CA THR A 88 -1.06 1.61 0.68
C THR A 88 0.46 1.49 0.47
N ALA A 89 1.26 1.66 1.53
CA ALA A 89 2.71 1.49 1.45
C ALA A 89 3.14 0.03 1.17
N LEU A 90 2.47 -0.96 1.77
CA LEU A 90 2.72 -2.38 1.51
C LEU A 90 2.39 -2.76 0.05
N ILE A 91 1.23 -2.35 -0.46
CA ILE A 91 0.86 -2.60 -1.86
C ILE A 91 1.83 -1.92 -2.82
N ALA A 92 2.28 -0.70 -2.52
CA ALA A 92 3.30 -0.01 -3.30
C ALA A 92 4.64 -0.77 -3.33
N ALA A 93 5.08 -1.31 -2.20
CA ALA A 93 6.30 -2.13 -2.12
C ALA A 93 6.17 -3.43 -2.95
N ILE A 94 5.05 -4.15 -2.83
CA ILE A 94 4.76 -5.35 -3.61
C ILE A 94 4.76 -5.01 -5.11
N LYS A 95 4.08 -3.92 -5.50
CA LYS A 95 4.03 -3.47 -6.90
C LYS A 95 5.42 -3.22 -7.44
N SER A 96 6.30 -2.55 -6.69
CA SER A 96 7.67 -2.28 -7.11
C SER A 96 8.45 -3.58 -7.37
N HIS A 97 8.34 -4.58 -6.48
CA HIS A 97 8.97 -5.89 -6.72
C HIS A 97 8.45 -6.60 -7.99
N ILE A 98 7.15 -6.52 -8.26
CA ILE A 98 6.55 -7.11 -9.47
C ILE A 98 6.96 -6.34 -10.73
N GLU A 99 7.05 -5.01 -10.66
CA GLU A 99 7.57 -4.15 -11.72
C GLU A 99 9.04 -4.50 -12.02
N GLU A 100 9.88 -4.64 -11.00
CA GLU A 100 11.28 -5.08 -11.14
C GLU A 100 11.35 -6.45 -11.82
N LEU A 101 10.60 -7.44 -11.36
CA LEU A 101 10.50 -8.76 -11.98
C LEU A 101 10.09 -8.64 -13.47
N SER A 102 9.12 -7.80 -13.79
CA SER A 102 8.63 -7.62 -15.17
C SER A 102 9.73 -7.14 -16.12
N THR A 103 10.74 -6.43 -15.62
CA THR A 103 11.88 -5.96 -16.42
C THR A 103 12.83 -7.08 -16.83
N THR A 104 12.89 -8.16 -16.05
CA THR A 104 13.75 -9.33 -16.34
C THR A 104 13.06 -10.38 -17.20
N ARG A 105 11.72 -10.32 -17.33
CA ARG A 105 10.92 -11.25 -18.12
C ARG A 105 10.67 -10.73 -19.54
N SER A 106 10.22 -11.62 -20.41
CA SER A 106 9.93 -11.28 -21.82
C SER A 106 8.70 -12.01 -22.37
N GLY A 107 8.21 -11.57 -23.52
CA GLY A 107 7.10 -12.21 -24.22
C GLY A 107 5.79 -12.22 -23.40
N THR A 108 5.17 -13.40 -23.29
CA THR A 108 3.88 -13.57 -22.61
C THR A 108 3.97 -13.36 -21.10
N GLU A 109 5.06 -13.80 -20.47
CA GLU A 109 5.26 -13.67 -19.02
C GLU A 109 5.29 -12.21 -18.59
N LYS A 110 6.04 -11.37 -19.33
CA LYS A 110 6.08 -9.92 -19.09
C LYS A 110 4.69 -9.29 -19.18
N LYS A 111 3.89 -9.63 -20.20
CA LYS A 111 2.52 -9.10 -20.37
C LYS A 111 1.58 -9.50 -19.23
N ILE A 112 1.75 -10.71 -18.68
CA ILE A 112 0.98 -11.16 -17.52
C ILE A 112 1.32 -10.33 -16.29
N LEU A 113 2.62 -10.08 -16.05
CA LEU A 113 3.08 -9.24 -14.94
C LEU A 113 2.60 -7.79 -15.09
N GLU A 114 2.74 -7.20 -16.28
CA GLU A 114 2.22 -5.86 -16.59
C GLU A 114 0.70 -5.76 -16.34
N GLY A 115 -0.09 -6.76 -16.77
CA GLY A 115 -1.52 -6.79 -16.50
C GLY A 115 -1.86 -6.91 -15.01
N LYS A 116 -1.06 -7.65 -14.23
CA LYS A 116 -1.20 -7.73 -12.76
C LYS A 116 -0.85 -6.40 -12.09
N ILE A 117 0.17 -5.69 -12.58
CA ILE A 117 0.54 -4.35 -12.10
C ILE A 117 -0.61 -3.36 -12.35
N ASP A 118 -1.16 -3.33 -13.57
CA ASP A 118 -2.31 -2.48 -13.91
C ASP A 118 -3.52 -2.78 -13.00
N GLU A 119 -3.81 -4.07 -12.77
CA GLU A 119 -4.88 -4.50 -11.87
C GLU A 119 -4.66 -4.05 -10.42
N MET A 120 -3.42 -4.13 -9.91
CA MET A 120 -3.06 -3.62 -8.59
C MET A 120 -3.27 -2.11 -8.48
N GLU A 121 -2.84 -1.38 -9.50
CA GLU A 121 -2.97 0.07 -9.57
C GLU A 121 -4.43 0.50 -9.52
N ASP A 122 -5.27 -0.08 -10.38
CA ASP A 122 -6.70 0.21 -10.45
C ASP A 122 -7.44 -0.20 -9.17
N ARG A 123 -7.06 -1.32 -8.55
CA ARG A 123 -7.71 -1.82 -7.33
C ARG A 123 -7.33 -1.03 -6.10
N PHE A 124 -6.06 -0.66 -5.92
CA PHE A 124 -5.58 -0.18 -4.62
C PHE A 124 -5.01 1.24 -4.64
N LEU A 125 -4.40 1.69 -5.74
CA LEU A 125 -3.54 2.87 -5.72
C LEU A 125 -4.17 4.08 -6.40
N PHE A 126 -4.85 3.90 -7.54
CA PHE A 126 -5.41 4.99 -8.34
C PHE A 126 -6.92 4.88 -8.51
N ALA A 127 -7.61 6.01 -8.36
CA ALA A 127 -9.00 6.13 -8.74
C ALA A 127 -9.12 6.18 -10.27
N SER A 128 -10.18 5.58 -10.82
CA SER A 128 -10.54 5.59 -12.25
C SER A 128 -11.01 6.97 -12.74
N LEU A 129 -10.18 7.98 -12.54
CA LEU A 129 -10.35 9.36 -12.96
C LEU A 129 -9.33 9.69 -14.06
N ARG A 130 -9.60 10.75 -14.83
CA ARG A 130 -8.67 11.26 -15.86
C ARG A 130 -8.36 12.73 -15.55
N PRO A 131 -7.12 13.08 -15.15
CA PRO A 131 -5.98 12.18 -14.88
C PRO A 131 -6.20 11.29 -13.64
N PRO A 132 -5.51 10.13 -13.55
CA PRO A 132 -5.61 9.25 -12.39
C PRO A 132 -5.15 9.99 -11.13
N LYS A 133 -5.87 9.77 -10.03
CA LYS A 133 -5.56 10.36 -8.72
C LYS A 133 -5.34 9.25 -7.70
N PRO A 134 -4.44 9.43 -6.72
CA PRO A 134 -4.28 8.46 -5.64
C PRO A 134 -5.60 8.19 -4.93
N LYS A 135 -5.89 6.94 -4.60
CA LYS A 135 -7.07 6.57 -3.80
C LYS A 135 -6.99 7.08 -2.38
N LEU A 136 -5.79 7.23 -1.81
CA LEU A 136 -5.60 7.82 -0.48
C LEU A 136 -5.10 9.26 -0.60
N LEU A 137 -5.88 10.20 -0.08
CA LEU A 137 -5.57 11.63 -0.08
C LEU A 137 -5.37 12.15 1.35
N PRO A 138 -4.11 12.33 1.78
CA PRO A 138 -3.80 12.97 3.06
C PRO A 138 -4.21 14.45 3.11
N LYS A 139 -4.28 15.00 4.32
CA LYS A 139 -4.59 16.42 4.57
C LYS A 139 -3.45 17.39 4.19
N THR A 140 -2.19 17.00 4.38
CA THR A 140 -1.03 17.87 4.10
C THR A 140 -0.43 17.63 2.72
N ASP A 141 0.12 18.67 2.10
CA ASP A 141 0.78 18.57 0.79
C ASP A 141 2.01 17.66 0.82
N ASP A 142 2.79 17.69 1.90
CA ASP A 142 3.96 16.84 2.05
C ASP A 142 3.57 15.35 2.12
N ALA A 143 2.52 15.02 2.84
CA ALA A 143 2.00 13.65 2.86
C ALA A 143 1.42 13.23 1.50
N ARG A 144 0.77 14.15 0.76
CA ARG A 144 0.31 13.87 -0.62
C ARG A 144 1.47 13.61 -1.57
N LYS A 145 2.55 14.40 -1.48
CA LYS A 145 3.78 14.17 -2.24
C LYS A 145 4.38 12.81 -1.90
N MET A 146 4.43 12.46 -0.61
CA MET A 146 4.91 11.16 -0.16
C MET A 146 4.06 10.02 -0.73
N ILE A 147 2.73 10.08 -0.64
CA ILE A 147 1.85 9.07 -1.24
C ILE A 147 2.11 8.89 -2.73
N ARG A 148 2.25 9.99 -3.49
CA ARG A 148 2.58 9.92 -4.92
C ARG A 148 3.94 9.25 -5.16
N ALA A 149 4.96 9.63 -4.39
CA ALA A 149 6.28 9.01 -4.49
C ALA A 149 6.25 7.51 -4.18
N MET A 150 5.49 7.08 -3.16
CA MET A 150 5.36 5.66 -2.81
C MET A 150 4.71 4.84 -3.93
N ILE A 151 3.64 5.34 -4.56
CA ILE A 151 2.91 4.56 -5.57
C ILE A 151 3.57 4.61 -6.96
N GLN A 152 4.60 5.44 -7.15
CA GLN A 152 5.35 5.62 -8.40
C GLN A 152 6.82 5.21 -8.21
N LEU A 153 7.06 4.02 -7.67
CA LEU A 153 8.40 3.45 -7.53
C LEU A 153 8.96 2.89 -8.84
N ASP A 154 8.09 2.55 -9.80
CA ASP A 154 8.39 1.96 -11.11
C ASP A 154 9.56 0.96 -11.08
N GLY A 155 9.43 -0.05 -10.22
CA GLY A 155 10.41 -1.13 -10.05
C GLY A 155 11.74 -0.74 -9.41
N SER A 156 11.81 0.40 -8.71
CA SER A 156 13.03 0.87 -8.03
C SER A 156 12.94 0.66 -6.51
N ASP A 157 14.10 0.54 -5.85
CA ASP A 157 14.19 0.64 -4.40
C ASP A 157 13.65 2.02 -3.95
N PRO A 158 12.80 2.10 -2.92
CA PRO A 158 12.31 3.37 -2.38
C PRO A 158 13.39 4.40 -2.09
N ARG A 159 14.59 3.96 -1.68
CA ARG A 159 15.73 4.82 -1.36
C ARG A 159 16.36 5.46 -2.59
N ASP A 160 16.27 4.82 -3.75
CA ASP A 160 16.81 5.38 -4.99
C ASP A 160 15.93 6.50 -5.54
N ARG A 161 14.65 6.54 -5.14
CA ARG A 161 13.66 7.53 -5.58
C ARG A 161 13.65 8.81 -4.75
N VAL A 162 14.36 8.83 -3.63
CA VAL A 162 14.46 10.00 -2.74
C VAL A 162 15.92 10.44 -2.72
N ASP A 163 16.22 11.61 -3.29
CA ASP A 163 17.59 12.12 -3.38
C ASP A 163 17.64 13.60 -2.97
N PRO A 164 18.22 13.92 -1.80
CA PRO A 164 18.37 15.30 -1.35
C PRO A 164 19.39 16.04 -2.24
N GLY A 165 18.91 16.60 -3.36
CA GLY A 165 19.70 17.40 -4.30
C GLY A 165 19.37 17.22 -5.78
N SER A 166 18.55 16.22 -6.14
CA SER A 166 18.11 16.01 -7.52
C SER A 166 16.92 16.91 -7.87
N LYS A 167 16.92 17.49 -9.08
CA LYS A 167 15.78 18.27 -9.60
C LYS A 167 14.60 17.41 -10.06
N ASP A 168 14.86 16.14 -10.33
CA ASP A 168 13.90 15.21 -10.96
C ASP A 168 13.34 14.19 -9.96
N LYS A 169 13.92 14.09 -8.74
CA LYS A 169 13.44 13.21 -7.68
C LYS A 169 12.76 14.03 -6.58
N PRO A 170 11.71 13.51 -5.92
CA PRO A 170 11.13 14.17 -4.76
C PRO A 170 12.18 14.35 -3.66
N ASP A 171 12.17 15.54 -3.04
CA ASP A 171 12.99 15.84 -1.87
C ASP A 171 12.76 14.80 -0.75
N GLU A 172 13.77 14.61 0.10
CA GLU A 172 13.59 13.84 1.33
C GLU A 172 12.38 14.34 2.12
N PRO A 173 11.59 13.42 2.71
CA PRO A 173 10.44 13.82 3.51
C PRO A 173 10.89 14.69 4.69
N SER A 174 10.52 15.97 4.66
CA SER A 174 10.93 16.97 5.66
C SER A 174 10.08 16.96 6.93
N GLY A 175 8.87 16.38 6.87
CA GLY A 175 7.94 16.27 8.00
C GLY A 175 7.90 14.88 8.63
N VAL A 176 7.69 14.82 9.96
CA VAL A 176 7.67 13.57 10.76
C VAL A 176 6.78 12.49 10.15
N ALA A 177 5.59 12.88 9.68
CA ALA A 177 4.63 11.97 9.07
C ALA A 177 5.16 11.36 7.76
N GLY A 178 5.71 12.19 6.88
CA GLY A 178 6.32 11.75 5.63
C GLY A 178 7.53 10.85 5.88
N THR A 179 8.40 11.21 6.83
CA THR A 179 9.55 10.38 7.22
C THR A 179 9.10 9.02 7.73
N LYS A 180 8.04 8.95 8.55
CA LYS A 180 7.49 7.68 9.04
C LYS A 180 6.83 6.85 7.93
N MET A 181 6.09 7.48 7.01
CA MET A 181 5.54 6.80 5.83
C MET A 181 6.66 6.20 4.97
N PHE A 182 7.73 6.97 4.72
CA PHE A 182 8.88 6.50 3.96
C PHE A 182 9.58 5.32 4.65
N LYS A 183 9.81 5.40 5.97
CA LYS A 183 10.36 4.28 6.75
C LYS A 183 9.46 3.05 6.71
N ALA A 184 8.14 3.22 6.73
CA ALA A 184 7.20 2.11 6.60
C ALA A 184 7.29 1.46 5.21
N LEU A 185 7.31 2.25 4.13
CA LEU A 185 7.49 1.74 2.76
C LEU A 185 8.80 0.97 2.63
N VAL A 186 9.91 1.57 3.07
CA VAL A 186 11.23 0.95 3.06
C VAL A 186 11.23 -0.37 3.83
N TYR A 187 10.64 -0.40 5.02
CA TYR A 187 10.52 -1.62 5.81
C TYR A 187 9.74 -2.70 5.07
N PHE A 188 8.57 -2.38 4.50
CA PHE A 188 7.77 -3.34 3.75
C PHE A 188 8.54 -3.87 2.53
N TYR A 189 9.21 -2.99 1.77
CA TYR A 189 10.00 -3.36 0.59
C TYR A 189 11.11 -4.36 0.93
N ASP A 190 11.89 -4.10 1.98
CA ASP A 190 12.95 -5.02 2.39
C ASP A 190 12.40 -6.31 2.99
N ARG A 191 11.48 -6.19 3.96
CA ARG A 191 11.07 -7.33 4.78
C ARG A 191 10.24 -8.33 4.00
N ILE A 192 9.39 -7.89 3.07
CA ILE A 192 8.63 -8.81 2.23
C ILE A 192 9.53 -9.65 1.33
N TYR A 193 10.59 -9.04 0.79
CA TYR A 193 11.57 -9.76 -0.03
C TYR A 193 12.37 -10.76 0.81
N GLN A 194 12.77 -10.39 2.03
CA GLN A 194 13.42 -11.31 2.97
C GLN A 194 12.53 -12.50 3.31
N LEU A 195 11.28 -12.24 3.72
CA LEU A 195 10.31 -13.30 4.05
C LEU A 195 10.07 -14.23 2.86
N ALA A 196 9.92 -13.67 1.65
CA ALA A 196 9.79 -14.44 0.44
C ALA A 196 11.03 -15.30 0.13
N SER A 197 12.23 -14.75 0.35
CA SER A 197 13.50 -15.47 0.16
C SER A 197 13.74 -16.56 1.20
N GLU A 198 13.19 -16.40 2.41
CA GLU A 198 13.20 -17.42 3.48
C GLU A 198 12.32 -18.63 3.09
N GLU A 199 11.21 -18.41 2.38
CA GLU A 199 10.32 -19.47 1.87
C GLU A 199 10.86 -20.12 0.58
N ASP A 200 11.35 -19.32 -0.37
CA ASP A 200 11.93 -19.78 -1.63
C ASP A 200 13.08 -18.86 -2.06
N SER A 201 14.31 -19.33 -1.85
CA SER A 201 15.51 -18.57 -2.22
C SER A 201 15.79 -18.55 -3.73
N GLU A 202 15.18 -19.44 -4.52
CA GLU A 202 15.39 -19.51 -5.97
C GLU A 202 14.46 -18.54 -6.71
N ASP A 203 13.22 -18.38 -6.25
CA ASP A 203 12.26 -17.42 -6.82
C ASP A 203 11.46 -16.65 -5.74
N PRO A 204 12.09 -15.68 -5.04
CA PRO A 204 11.40 -14.85 -4.05
C PRO A 204 10.24 -14.05 -4.65
N TYR A 205 10.36 -13.62 -5.91
CA TYR A 205 9.31 -12.82 -6.55
C TYR A 205 8.02 -13.61 -6.77
N ALA A 206 8.11 -14.90 -7.07
CA ALA A 206 6.94 -15.77 -7.12
C ALA A 206 6.21 -15.81 -5.75
N LYS A 207 6.95 -15.87 -4.64
CA LYS A 207 6.36 -15.84 -3.29
C LYS A 207 5.74 -14.49 -2.93
N ILE A 208 6.32 -13.38 -3.37
CA ILE A 208 5.71 -12.04 -3.24
C ILE A 208 4.39 -11.99 -4.03
N LEU A 209 4.36 -12.57 -5.24
CA LEU A 209 3.15 -12.60 -6.05
C LEU A 209 2.07 -13.50 -5.44
N GLU A 210 2.43 -14.68 -4.92
CA GLU A 210 1.53 -15.56 -4.17
C GLU A 210 0.97 -14.87 -2.91
N PHE A 211 1.77 -14.06 -2.22
CA PHE A 211 1.32 -13.29 -1.06
C PHE A 211 0.28 -12.22 -1.42
N TYR A 212 0.37 -11.65 -2.63
CA TYR A 212 -0.60 -10.66 -3.11
C TYR A 212 -1.96 -11.27 -3.50
N GLU A 213 -1.98 -12.52 -3.99
CA GLU A 213 -3.20 -13.23 -4.44
C GLU A 213 -4.13 -13.69 -3.30
#